data_AF-A0A2I1R934-F1
#
_entry.id   AF-A0A2I1R934-F1
#
_cell.length_a   1.000
_cell.length_b   1.000
_cell.length_c   1.000
_cell.angle_alpha   90.00
_cell.angle_beta   90.00
_cell.angle_gamma   90.00
#
_symmetry.space_group_name_H-M   'P 1'
#
loop_
_entity.id
_entity.type
_entity.pdbx_description
1 polymer ?
#
loop_
_entity_poly.entity_id
_entity_poly.type
_entity_poly.pdbx_seq_one_letter_code
_entity_poly.pdbx_strand_id
1 'polypeptide(L)'
;MTGIRQALRASTVGCALCLGLIVPTALSSTAAATPVLSPQTQQTIDQLNGEGVFRPAEPDDGLGPDWLSTSFPRADSNTVVVVTPGTDDGTLFPRIKGLRAGRQTLVIDYPEALGPLVSGRSGAILPIFAPGYDASRDVAIDNNLAVMAAFARQAAGQPFVVYTGYSQGADALGDAAEAAVADGTIDTENSLILLISDPRSPWGLKAWADDNPLVSTVFELFGAESNGARDPGATGDDLPVTSIIVVGDPVANFQWKSHRPLSSLLVNGAGFIAIHSGLGEENYGNLIDYSEPPTAMRSQDGNTTYVVYQPKHHPLTLVAMILNDAVGIDPSDADVARWDRVNNAFYPLVTPTPSNAAVPVTPLAESVEATTTLVEPTPTLVKPVQATPDTETPTGGRHRAPDTTDSGSTLETETPTEGGRHRLTGVGRHSTDAEPSSDGSDSPTADDTSAIPDSDASESDTETDTPDTGSDTESDSADGGSDAAA
;
A
#
# COMPACT_ATOMS: atom_id res chain seq x y z
N MET A 1 -31.87 17.78 0.51
CA MET A 1 -31.25 16.43 0.35
C MET A 1 -30.71 16.23 -1.07
N THR A 2 -29.76 17.07 -1.51
CA THR A 2 -29.17 17.03 -2.86
C THR A 2 -27.65 17.22 -2.88
N GLY A 3 -27.03 17.65 -1.77
CA GLY A 3 -25.58 17.86 -1.67
C GLY A 3 -24.73 16.60 -1.43
N ILE A 4 -25.30 15.54 -0.83
CA ILE A 4 -24.55 14.32 -0.48
C ILE A 4 -24.30 13.42 -1.71
N ARG A 5 -25.20 13.43 -2.71
CA ARG A 5 -25.03 12.67 -3.95
C ARG A 5 -24.04 13.28 -4.94
N GLN A 6 -23.65 14.55 -4.74
CA GLN A 6 -22.69 15.24 -5.60
C GLN A 6 -21.25 15.10 -5.07
N ALA A 7 -21.06 14.98 -3.75
CA ALA A 7 -19.76 14.67 -3.15
C ALA A 7 -19.28 13.24 -3.46
N LEU A 8 -20.20 12.27 -3.55
CA LEU A 8 -19.89 10.88 -3.92
C LEU A 8 -19.55 10.67 -5.41
N ARG A 9 -19.83 11.64 -6.28
CA ARG A 9 -19.48 11.57 -7.71
C ARG A 9 -18.13 12.21 -8.05
N ALA A 10 -17.53 12.97 -7.12
CA ALA A 10 -16.22 13.58 -7.32
C ALA A 10 -15.05 12.64 -6.94
N SER A 11 -15.30 11.58 -6.17
CA SER A 11 -14.27 10.63 -5.74
C SER A 11 -14.08 9.42 -6.69
N THR A 12 -14.88 9.34 -7.76
CA THR A 12 -14.89 8.20 -8.70
C THR A 12 -14.27 8.52 -10.07
N VAL A 13 -13.74 9.72 -10.28
CA VAL A 13 -13.12 10.13 -11.56
C VAL A 13 -11.58 10.05 -11.52
N GLY A 14 -10.98 9.81 -10.35
CA GLY A 14 -9.52 9.67 -10.21
C GLY A 14 -8.93 8.33 -10.70
N CYS A 15 -9.74 7.27 -10.83
CA CYS A 15 -9.24 5.92 -11.11
C CYS A 15 -9.40 5.45 -12.57
N ALA A 16 -9.89 6.28 -13.49
CA ALA A 16 -10.23 5.84 -14.85
C ALA A 16 -9.32 6.38 -15.98
N LEU A 17 -8.21 7.06 -15.67
CA LEU A 17 -7.35 7.71 -16.67
C LEU A 17 -5.89 7.19 -16.73
N CYS A 18 -5.60 6.03 -16.14
CA CYS A 18 -4.27 5.40 -16.20
C CYS A 18 -4.14 4.26 -17.24
N LEU A 19 -5.07 4.15 -18.19
CA LEU A 19 -4.96 3.19 -19.30
C LEU A 19 -4.29 3.84 -20.52
N GLY A 20 -2.96 3.84 -20.53
CA GLY A 20 -2.14 4.33 -21.63
C GLY A 20 -0.95 3.41 -21.93
N LEU A 21 -1.15 2.54 -22.92
CA LEU A 21 -0.17 1.77 -23.72
C LEU A 21 1.32 2.05 -23.45
N ILE A 22 2.01 1.07 -22.84
CA ILE A 22 3.48 1.00 -22.90
C ILE A 22 3.88 0.10 -24.07
N VAL A 23 4.57 0.67 -25.05
CA VAL A 23 5.28 -0.06 -26.10
C VAL A 23 6.63 -0.49 -25.52
N PRO A 24 6.99 -1.79 -25.53
CA PRO A 24 8.30 -2.22 -25.05
C PRO A 24 9.39 -1.77 -26.01
N THR A 25 10.13 -0.72 -25.65
CA THR A 25 11.42 -0.41 -26.28
C THR A 25 12.49 -1.25 -25.61
N ALA A 26 13.02 -2.24 -26.32
CA ALA A 26 14.15 -3.04 -25.87
C ALA A 26 15.39 -2.16 -25.72
N LEU A 27 15.72 -1.79 -24.48
CA LEU A 27 17.02 -1.23 -24.13
C LEU A 27 17.94 -2.39 -23.76
N SER A 28 19.15 -2.39 -24.32
CA SER A 28 20.19 -3.36 -24.00
C SER A 28 20.64 -3.14 -22.56
N SER A 29 20.29 -4.08 -21.68
CA SER A 29 20.76 -4.07 -20.29
C SER A 29 22.21 -4.51 -20.23
N THR A 30 23.03 -3.72 -19.55
CA THR A 30 24.33 -4.15 -19.05
C THR A 30 24.07 -5.25 -18.03
N ALA A 31 24.53 -6.47 -18.29
CA ALA A 31 24.30 -7.60 -17.41
C ALA A 31 24.89 -7.34 -16.03
N ALA A 32 24.04 -7.01 -15.05
CA ALA A 32 24.38 -7.18 -13.64
C ALA A 32 24.71 -8.66 -13.43
N ALA A 33 25.79 -8.94 -12.68
CA ALA A 33 26.17 -10.31 -12.36
C ALA A 33 25.00 -11.00 -11.67
N THR A 34 24.44 -12.04 -12.29
CA THR A 34 23.34 -12.80 -11.72
C THR A 34 23.75 -13.31 -10.33
N PRO A 35 22.93 -13.10 -9.28
CA PRO A 35 23.25 -13.58 -7.95
C PRO A 35 23.55 -15.09 -7.99
N VAL A 36 24.64 -15.51 -7.37
CA VAL A 36 25.03 -16.93 -7.34
C VAL A 36 24.31 -17.59 -6.17
N LEU A 37 23.02 -17.87 -6.35
CA LEU A 37 22.23 -18.61 -5.36
C LEU A 37 22.72 -20.05 -5.26
N SER A 38 22.60 -20.64 -4.06
CA SER A 38 22.90 -22.05 -3.89
C SER A 38 21.90 -22.93 -4.68
N PRO A 39 22.28 -24.14 -5.13
CA PRO A 39 21.35 -25.05 -5.78
C PRO A 39 20.13 -25.38 -4.93
N GLN A 40 20.30 -25.48 -3.60
CA GLN A 40 19.21 -25.70 -2.67
C GLN A 40 18.25 -24.50 -2.61
N THR A 41 18.79 -23.29 -2.57
CA THR A 41 18.00 -22.05 -2.62
C THR A 41 17.20 -21.96 -3.91
N GLN A 42 17.80 -22.25 -5.06
CA GLN A 42 17.09 -22.27 -6.34
C GLN A 42 15.97 -23.32 -6.35
N GLN A 43 16.23 -24.52 -5.82
CA GLN A 43 15.22 -25.57 -5.71
C GLN A 43 14.04 -25.15 -4.82
N THR A 44 14.30 -24.49 -3.68
CA THR A 44 13.24 -23.93 -2.83
C THR A 44 12.39 -22.91 -3.57
N ILE A 45 13.02 -22.00 -4.32
CA ILE A 45 12.32 -20.99 -5.12
C ILE A 45 11.47 -21.66 -6.20
N ASP A 46 12.03 -22.63 -6.93
CA ASP A 46 11.33 -23.34 -7.99
C ASP A 46 10.13 -24.14 -7.46
N GLN A 47 10.25 -24.73 -6.26
CA GLN A 47 9.14 -25.40 -5.60
C GLN A 47 8.01 -24.42 -5.25
N LEU A 48 8.32 -23.31 -4.59
CA LEU A 48 7.33 -22.29 -4.21
C LEU A 48 6.67 -21.64 -5.44
N ASN A 49 7.44 -21.43 -6.51
CA ASN A 49 6.89 -21.03 -7.82
C ASN A 49 5.90 -22.06 -8.37
N GLY A 50 6.22 -23.35 -8.28
CA GLY A 50 5.33 -24.44 -8.70
C GLY A 50 4.05 -24.55 -7.86
N GLU A 51 4.09 -24.08 -6.62
CA GLU A 51 2.94 -24.00 -5.69
C GLU A 51 2.11 -22.73 -5.90
N GLY A 52 2.55 -21.80 -6.76
CA GLY A 52 1.84 -20.55 -7.04
C GLY A 52 2.02 -19.46 -5.98
N VAL A 53 3.05 -19.59 -5.13
CA VAL A 53 3.34 -18.63 -4.04
C VAL A 53 3.85 -17.29 -4.58
N PHE A 54 4.55 -17.32 -5.71
CA PHE A 54 5.12 -16.13 -6.33
C PHE A 54 4.55 -15.87 -7.72
N ARG A 55 4.43 -14.58 -8.04
CA ARG A 55 4.16 -14.09 -9.39
C ARG A 55 5.45 -13.63 -10.07
N PRO A 56 5.49 -13.56 -11.42
CA PRO A 56 6.63 -12.99 -12.12
C PRO A 56 6.92 -11.56 -11.65
N ALA A 57 8.19 -11.28 -11.32
CA ALA A 57 8.68 -9.93 -11.12
C ALA A 57 9.05 -9.31 -12.47
N GLU A 58 8.77 -8.02 -12.70
CA GLU A 58 9.27 -7.35 -13.89
C GLU A 58 10.82 -7.26 -13.86
N PRO A 59 11.47 -7.18 -15.04
CA PRO A 59 12.92 -7.13 -15.12
C PRO A 59 13.51 -6.00 -14.29
N ASP A 60 14.62 -6.29 -13.59
CA ASP A 60 15.45 -5.25 -12.99
C ASP A 60 16.28 -4.61 -14.10
N ASP A 61 16.28 -3.27 -14.20
CA ASP A 61 17.26 -2.60 -15.04
C ASP A 61 18.66 -2.65 -14.40
N GLY A 62 18.75 -3.02 -13.11
CA GLY A 62 19.98 -3.06 -12.33
C GLY A 62 20.55 -1.66 -12.08
N LEU A 63 19.75 -0.63 -12.37
CA LEU A 63 20.09 0.77 -12.17
C LEU A 63 19.44 1.22 -10.87
N GLY A 64 20.00 2.21 -10.20
CA GLY A 64 19.46 2.73 -8.95
C GLY A 64 20.40 2.50 -7.75
N PRO A 65 20.31 3.37 -6.74
CA PRO A 65 21.17 3.28 -5.58
C PRO A 65 20.81 2.06 -4.73
N ASP A 66 21.83 1.31 -4.26
CA ASP A 66 21.65 0.18 -3.35
C ASP A 66 21.33 0.67 -1.94
N TRP A 67 20.07 1.06 -1.74
CA TRP A 67 19.57 1.55 -0.46
C TRP A 67 19.61 0.46 0.61
N LEU A 68 19.36 -0.81 0.24
CA LEU A 68 19.28 -1.91 1.20
C LEU A 68 20.63 -2.22 1.86
N SER A 69 21.72 -2.36 1.10
CA SER A 69 23.05 -2.60 1.72
C SER A 69 23.58 -1.39 2.48
N THR A 70 23.23 -0.17 2.03
CA THR A 70 23.59 1.07 2.71
C THR A 70 22.90 1.18 4.07
N SER A 71 21.65 0.72 4.16
CA SER A 71 20.84 0.82 5.38
C SER A 71 21.01 -0.39 6.31
N PHE A 72 21.27 -1.58 5.76
CA PHE A 72 21.36 -2.84 6.48
C PHE A 72 22.66 -3.57 6.11
N PRO A 73 23.73 -3.47 6.92
CA PRO A 73 25.06 -4.00 6.58
C PRO A 73 25.15 -5.51 6.34
N ARG A 74 24.13 -6.29 6.74
CA ARG A 74 24.02 -7.72 6.47
C ARG A 74 23.48 -8.03 5.07
N ALA A 75 22.81 -7.08 4.43
CA ALA A 75 22.30 -7.23 3.08
C ALA A 75 23.44 -7.01 2.07
N ASP A 76 23.68 -8.04 1.26
CA ASP A 76 24.70 -8.07 0.21
C ASP A 76 24.08 -8.49 -1.13
N SER A 77 24.89 -8.69 -2.17
CA SER A 77 24.40 -9.10 -3.50
C SER A 77 23.74 -10.49 -3.54
N ASN A 78 23.97 -11.33 -2.52
CA ASN A 78 23.41 -12.69 -2.44
C ASN A 78 22.12 -12.75 -1.60
N THR A 79 21.72 -11.62 -1.02
CA THR A 79 20.47 -11.50 -0.28
C THR A 79 19.27 -11.78 -1.19
N VAL A 80 18.32 -12.57 -0.70
CA VAL A 80 17.04 -12.79 -1.36
C VAL A 80 16.03 -11.78 -0.81
N VAL A 81 15.35 -11.05 -1.69
CA VAL A 81 14.32 -10.08 -1.32
C VAL A 81 12.95 -10.67 -1.63
N VAL A 82 12.12 -10.86 -0.62
CA VAL A 82 10.73 -11.34 -0.75
C VAL A 82 9.80 -10.14 -0.56
N VAL A 83 9.13 -9.73 -1.63
CA VAL A 83 8.24 -8.56 -1.67
C VAL A 83 6.80 -9.01 -1.53
N THR A 84 6.10 -8.48 -0.53
CA THR A 84 4.64 -8.54 -0.39
C THR A 84 4.05 -7.19 -0.82
N PRO A 85 3.45 -7.11 -2.02
CA PRO A 85 2.88 -5.88 -2.55
C PRO A 85 1.78 -5.29 -1.65
N GLY A 86 1.43 -4.03 -1.87
CA GLY A 86 0.20 -3.44 -1.32
C GLY A 86 -1.04 -3.69 -2.18
N THR A 87 -2.17 -3.12 -1.77
CA THR A 87 -3.41 -3.14 -2.57
C THR A 87 -3.20 -2.47 -3.93
N ASP A 88 -3.51 -3.19 -5.00
CA ASP A 88 -3.34 -2.78 -6.42
C ASP A 88 -1.96 -2.19 -6.75
N ASP A 89 -0.93 -2.76 -6.13
CA ASP A 89 0.43 -2.30 -6.22
C ASP A 89 1.14 -2.87 -7.45
N GLY A 90 0.55 -2.61 -8.62
CA GLY A 90 0.97 -3.17 -9.90
C GLY A 90 2.21 -2.54 -10.51
N THR A 91 2.71 -1.41 -9.99
CA THR A 91 3.84 -0.67 -10.56
C THR A 91 5.12 -0.73 -9.74
N LEU A 92 5.15 -1.42 -8.57
CA LEU A 92 6.23 -1.78 -7.61
C LEU A 92 7.56 -0.97 -7.61
N PHE A 93 8.08 -0.68 -8.78
CA PHE A 93 9.43 -0.33 -9.18
C PHE A 93 9.97 1.02 -8.72
N PRO A 94 9.21 2.10 -8.51
CA PRO A 94 9.81 3.22 -7.78
C PRO A 94 10.22 2.80 -6.35
N ARG A 95 9.41 1.97 -5.69
CA ARG A 95 9.61 1.63 -4.27
C ARG A 95 10.62 0.53 -4.03
N ILE A 96 10.64 -0.51 -4.88
CA ILE A 96 11.54 -1.65 -4.65
C ILE A 96 12.89 -1.52 -5.36
N LYS A 97 13.12 -0.52 -6.23
CA LYS A 97 14.37 -0.39 -7.01
C LYS A 97 15.62 -0.41 -6.14
N GLY A 98 15.61 0.37 -5.05
CA GLY A 98 16.72 0.40 -4.10
C GLY A 98 16.85 -0.85 -3.21
N LEU A 99 15.80 -1.68 -3.14
CA LEU A 99 15.82 -2.97 -2.44
C LEU A 99 16.43 -4.08 -3.31
N ARG A 100 16.09 -4.08 -4.60
CA ARG A 100 16.56 -5.07 -5.57
C ARG A 100 18.05 -4.91 -5.84
N ALA A 101 18.45 -3.79 -6.45
CA ALA A 101 19.83 -3.53 -6.88
C ALA A 101 20.56 -4.77 -7.46
N GLY A 102 19.88 -5.54 -8.33
CA GLY A 102 20.42 -6.77 -8.94
C GLY A 102 20.27 -8.07 -8.13
N ARG A 103 19.66 -8.04 -6.94
CA ARG A 103 19.39 -9.21 -6.09
C ARG A 103 18.26 -10.08 -6.63
N GLN A 104 18.25 -11.34 -6.18
CA GLN A 104 17.09 -12.21 -6.40
C GLN A 104 15.88 -11.61 -5.69
N THR A 105 14.84 -11.32 -6.47
CA THR A 105 13.61 -10.71 -5.96
C THR A 105 12.44 -11.63 -6.27
N LEU A 106 11.65 -11.95 -5.26
CA LEU A 106 10.50 -12.83 -5.31
C LEU A 106 9.29 -12.00 -4.89
N VAL A 107 8.20 -12.04 -5.65
CA VAL A 107 7.01 -11.24 -5.36
C VAL A 107 5.87 -12.18 -5.00
N ILE A 108 5.34 -12.07 -3.78
CA ILE A 108 4.21 -12.86 -3.30
C ILE A 108 3.01 -12.62 -4.22
N ASP A 109 2.40 -13.69 -4.70
CA ASP A 109 1.16 -13.62 -5.47
C ASP A 109 -0.04 -13.69 -4.52
N TYR A 110 -0.92 -12.71 -4.60
CA TYR A 110 -2.16 -12.69 -3.84
C TYR A 110 -3.17 -11.71 -4.47
N PRO A 111 -4.43 -11.66 -4.00
CA PRO A 111 -5.46 -10.84 -4.65
C PRO A 111 -5.21 -9.33 -4.66
N GLU A 112 -4.40 -8.76 -3.77
CA GLU A 112 -4.11 -7.31 -3.69
C GLU A 112 -5.37 -6.44 -3.66
N ALA A 113 -6.44 -6.94 -3.05
CA ALA A 113 -7.78 -6.38 -3.16
C ALA A 113 -8.25 -5.67 -1.88
N LEU A 114 -9.16 -4.73 -2.10
CA LEU A 114 -9.96 -4.05 -1.09
C LEU A 114 -11.39 -3.98 -1.64
N GLY A 115 -12.04 -5.13 -1.79
CA GLY A 115 -13.43 -5.21 -2.25
C GLY A 115 -14.35 -4.45 -1.27
N PRO A 116 -15.34 -3.68 -1.76
CA PRO A 116 -15.80 -3.53 -3.14
C PRO A 116 -15.13 -2.37 -3.93
N LEU A 117 -14.03 -1.82 -3.43
CA LEU A 117 -13.41 -0.60 -3.96
C LEU A 117 -12.35 -0.89 -5.02
N VAL A 118 -11.50 -1.89 -4.75
CA VAL A 118 -10.32 -2.20 -5.57
C VAL A 118 -10.26 -3.71 -5.79
N SER A 119 -10.24 -4.13 -7.05
CA SER A 119 -10.15 -5.56 -7.40
C SER A 119 -8.73 -6.11 -7.32
N GLY A 120 -7.73 -5.24 -7.39
CA GLY A 120 -6.32 -5.64 -7.49
C GLY A 120 -6.15 -6.73 -8.54
N ARG A 121 -5.53 -7.83 -8.11
CA ARG A 121 -5.22 -9.02 -8.90
C ARG A 121 -6.09 -10.23 -8.59
N SER A 122 -7.19 -10.03 -7.88
CA SER A 122 -8.16 -11.09 -7.57
C SER A 122 -8.76 -11.81 -8.78
N GLY A 123 -8.60 -11.27 -10.00
CA GLY A 123 -9.26 -11.77 -11.21
C GLY A 123 -10.75 -11.41 -11.29
N ALA A 124 -11.27 -10.63 -10.33
CA ALA A 124 -12.65 -10.17 -10.34
C ALA A 124 -12.91 -9.20 -11.51
N ILE A 125 -14.00 -9.41 -12.24
CA ILE A 125 -14.39 -8.58 -13.39
C ILE A 125 -14.78 -7.16 -12.95
N LEU A 126 -15.36 -7.01 -11.76
CA LEU A 126 -15.71 -5.74 -11.16
C LEU A 126 -15.26 -5.73 -9.70
N PRO A 127 -14.83 -4.57 -9.15
CA PRO A 127 -14.38 -4.45 -7.76
C PRO A 127 -15.39 -4.96 -6.71
N ILE A 128 -16.70 -4.86 -6.98
CA ILE A 128 -17.76 -5.36 -6.09
C ILE A 128 -17.74 -6.89 -5.90
N PHE A 129 -17.04 -7.64 -6.76
CA PHE A 129 -16.87 -9.08 -6.67
C PHE A 129 -15.48 -9.49 -6.20
N ALA A 130 -14.61 -8.52 -5.91
CA ALA A 130 -13.30 -8.78 -5.37
C ALA A 130 -13.41 -9.18 -3.89
N PRO A 131 -12.44 -9.96 -3.36
CA PRO A 131 -12.39 -10.25 -1.94
C PRO A 131 -12.23 -8.96 -1.13
N GLY A 132 -12.78 -8.97 0.10
CA GLY A 132 -12.53 -7.92 1.08
C GLY A 132 -11.05 -7.85 1.47
N TYR A 133 -10.69 -6.81 2.23
CA TYR A 133 -9.30 -6.57 2.62
C TYR A 133 -8.70 -7.76 3.38
N ASP A 134 -9.38 -8.28 4.40
CA ASP A 134 -8.89 -9.37 5.25
C ASP A 134 -8.75 -10.66 4.42
N ALA A 135 -9.77 -11.02 3.63
CA ALA A 135 -9.69 -12.19 2.75
C ALA A 135 -8.57 -12.11 1.71
N SER A 136 -8.23 -10.90 1.24
CA SER A 136 -7.06 -10.69 0.39
C SER A 136 -5.76 -10.84 1.21
N ARG A 137 -5.68 -10.18 2.36
CA ARG A 137 -4.52 -10.20 3.26
C ARG A 137 -4.18 -11.61 3.74
N ASP A 138 -5.17 -12.42 4.07
CA ASP A 138 -4.97 -13.77 4.62
C ASP A 138 -4.28 -14.69 3.60
N VAL A 139 -4.55 -14.54 2.29
CA VAL A 139 -3.80 -15.25 1.24
C VAL A 139 -2.32 -14.82 1.22
N ALA A 140 -2.04 -13.54 1.44
CA ALA A 140 -0.66 -13.07 1.55
C ALA A 140 0.02 -13.56 2.83
N ILE A 141 -0.71 -13.71 3.94
CA ILE A 141 -0.19 -14.31 5.18
C ILE A 141 0.24 -15.75 4.91
N ASP A 142 -0.65 -16.57 4.35
CA ASP A 142 -0.37 -17.98 4.04
C ASP A 142 0.85 -18.14 3.13
N ASN A 143 0.94 -17.32 2.08
CA ASN A 143 2.07 -17.36 1.17
C ASN A 143 3.37 -16.90 1.83
N ASN A 144 3.37 -15.87 2.66
CA ASN A 144 4.57 -15.49 3.42
C ASN A 144 5.02 -16.59 4.39
N LEU A 145 4.09 -17.23 5.10
CA LEU A 145 4.37 -18.36 5.99
C LEU A 145 5.00 -19.54 5.24
N ALA A 146 4.48 -19.87 4.05
CA ALA A 146 5.05 -20.91 3.19
C ALA A 146 6.51 -20.61 2.83
N VAL A 147 6.82 -19.36 2.49
CA VAL A 147 8.17 -18.91 2.16
C VAL A 147 9.10 -18.97 3.38
N MET A 148 8.68 -18.40 4.51
CA MET A 148 9.45 -18.42 5.77
C MET A 148 9.80 -19.85 6.17
N ALA A 149 8.80 -20.73 6.21
CA ALA A 149 8.98 -22.15 6.54
C ALA A 149 9.91 -22.88 5.56
N ALA A 150 9.86 -22.54 4.28
CA ALA A 150 10.70 -23.18 3.26
C ALA A 150 12.18 -22.75 3.36
N PHE A 151 12.44 -21.46 3.59
CA PHE A 151 13.81 -20.96 3.78
C PHE A 151 14.42 -21.40 5.12
N ALA A 152 13.64 -21.41 6.21
CA ALA A 152 14.11 -21.86 7.53
C ALA A 152 14.53 -23.34 7.56
N ARG A 153 14.06 -24.17 6.61
CA ARG A 153 14.44 -25.58 6.47
C ARG A 153 15.76 -25.80 5.71
N GLN A 154 16.38 -24.75 5.17
CA GLN A 154 17.65 -24.88 4.45
C GLN A 154 18.80 -25.05 5.45
N ALA A 155 19.63 -26.08 5.27
CA ALA A 155 20.69 -26.41 6.22
C ALA A 155 22.09 -25.95 5.78
N ALA A 156 22.31 -25.73 4.47
CA ALA A 156 23.62 -25.36 3.92
C ALA A 156 23.49 -24.22 2.92
N GLY A 157 24.32 -23.18 3.07
CA GLY A 157 24.32 -22.03 2.17
C GLY A 157 23.01 -21.24 2.18
N GLN A 158 22.31 -21.25 3.31
CA GLN A 158 21.07 -20.52 3.50
C GLN A 158 21.31 -19.02 3.25
N PRO A 159 20.51 -18.37 2.39
CA PRO A 159 20.68 -16.96 2.10
C PRO A 159 20.20 -16.12 3.28
N PHE A 160 20.75 -14.92 3.40
CA PHE A 160 20.07 -13.87 4.15
C PHE A 160 18.81 -13.46 3.38
N VAL A 161 17.66 -13.46 4.05
CA VAL A 161 16.36 -13.14 3.43
C VAL A 161 15.80 -11.85 4.02
N VAL A 162 15.51 -10.89 3.15
CA VAL A 162 14.77 -9.68 3.51
C VAL A 162 13.34 -9.84 3.04
N TYR A 163 12.43 -9.99 4.00
CA TYR A 163 11.00 -9.95 3.73
C TYR A 163 10.55 -8.51 3.83
N THR A 164 9.93 -7.97 2.78
CA THR A 164 9.43 -6.61 2.75
C THR A 164 7.97 -6.57 2.38
N GLY A 165 7.17 -5.80 3.12
CA GLY A 165 5.76 -5.60 2.86
C GLY A 165 5.44 -4.11 2.68
N TYR A 166 4.47 -3.80 1.83
CA TYR A 166 3.98 -2.43 1.63
C TYR A 166 2.48 -2.30 1.92
N SER A 167 2.05 -1.34 2.73
CA SER A 167 0.61 -1.09 2.98
C SER A 167 -0.10 -2.37 3.46
N GLN A 168 -1.12 -2.88 2.75
CA GLN A 168 -1.73 -4.19 3.01
C GLN A 168 -0.71 -5.35 3.07
N GLY A 169 0.33 -5.32 2.25
CA GLY A 169 1.40 -6.32 2.30
C GLY A 169 2.28 -6.21 3.53
N ALA A 170 2.42 -5.03 4.13
CA ALA A 170 3.10 -4.85 5.41
C ALA A 170 2.26 -5.42 6.57
N ASP A 171 0.94 -5.23 6.50
CA ASP A 171 -0.01 -5.84 7.43
C ASP A 171 0.08 -7.37 7.39
N ALA A 172 -0.04 -7.95 6.19
CA ALA A 172 0.08 -9.39 5.96
C ALA A 172 1.45 -9.94 6.38
N LEU A 173 2.54 -9.29 5.98
CA LEU A 173 3.88 -9.76 6.30
C LEU A 173 4.16 -9.71 7.81
N GLY A 174 3.72 -8.65 8.50
CA GLY A 174 3.89 -8.55 9.94
C GLY A 174 3.12 -9.66 10.67
N ASP A 175 1.87 -9.92 10.28
CA ASP A 175 1.05 -11.00 10.87
C ASP A 175 1.68 -12.38 10.59
N ALA A 176 2.21 -12.59 9.38
CA ALA A 176 2.95 -13.81 9.04
C ALA A 176 4.24 -13.96 9.86
N ALA A 177 4.98 -12.88 10.12
CA ALA A 177 6.20 -12.94 10.92
C ALA A 177 5.91 -13.31 12.38
N GLU A 178 4.86 -12.76 12.98
CA GLU A 178 4.41 -13.11 14.34
C GLU A 178 4.04 -14.60 14.42
N ALA A 179 3.23 -15.09 13.47
CA ALA A 179 2.87 -16.50 13.41
C ALA A 179 4.09 -17.41 13.16
N ALA A 180 5.00 -17.02 12.27
CA ALA A 180 6.19 -17.80 11.97
C ALA A 180 7.15 -17.92 13.17
N VAL A 181 7.30 -16.84 13.96
CA VAL A 181 8.06 -16.88 15.21
C VAL A 181 7.38 -17.79 16.23
N ALA A 182 6.06 -17.67 16.41
CA ALA A 182 5.30 -18.50 17.33
C ALA A 182 5.40 -20.00 16.99
N ASP A 183 5.41 -20.34 15.70
CA ASP A 183 5.51 -21.71 15.21
C ASP A 183 6.96 -22.21 15.05
N GLY A 184 7.96 -21.36 15.24
CA GLY A 184 9.37 -21.69 15.02
C GLY A 184 9.69 -22.02 13.55
N THR A 185 8.98 -21.38 12.61
CA THR A 185 9.08 -21.63 11.16
C THR A 185 9.81 -20.53 10.40
N ILE A 186 10.38 -19.54 11.10
CA ILE A 186 11.30 -18.56 10.52
C ILE A 186 12.71 -18.72 11.11
N ASP A 187 13.73 -18.55 10.28
CA ASP A 187 15.10 -18.40 10.75
C ASP A 187 15.33 -16.95 11.17
N THR A 188 15.27 -16.69 12.47
CA THR A 188 15.45 -15.35 13.06
C THR A 188 16.87 -14.83 12.92
N GLU A 189 17.86 -15.71 12.75
CA GLU A 189 19.26 -15.32 12.58
C GLU A 189 19.54 -14.83 11.16
N ASN A 190 18.93 -15.43 10.13
CA ASN A 190 19.15 -15.06 8.72
C ASN A 190 17.99 -14.33 8.04
N SER A 191 17.10 -13.72 8.82
CA SER A 191 15.97 -12.95 8.29
C SER A 191 15.96 -11.50 8.79
N LEU A 192 15.36 -10.63 7.97
CA LEU A 192 14.97 -9.27 8.33
C LEU A 192 13.54 -9.03 7.82
N ILE A 193 12.69 -8.46 8.67
CA ILE A 193 11.36 -7.99 8.29
C ILE A 193 11.41 -6.48 8.07
N LEU A 194 10.96 -6.03 6.90
CA LEU A 194 10.88 -4.63 6.51
C LEU A 194 9.43 -4.24 6.21
N LEU A 195 8.78 -3.57 7.16
CA LEU A 195 7.38 -3.15 7.07
C LEU A 195 7.33 -1.70 6.59
N ILE A 196 6.87 -1.46 5.37
CA ILE A 196 6.82 -0.12 4.78
C ILE A 196 5.37 0.33 4.76
N SER A 197 5.08 1.50 5.33
CA SER A 197 3.71 2.01 5.40
C SER A 197 2.74 1.01 6.09
N ASP A 198 3.16 0.37 7.19
CA ASP A 198 2.31 -0.60 7.91
C ASP A 198 1.07 0.09 8.54
N PRO A 199 -0.17 -0.30 8.19
CA PRO A 199 -1.37 0.23 8.83
C PRO A 199 -1.45 -0.06 10.33
N ARG A 200 -0.77 -1.10 10.81
CA ARG A 200 -0.63 -1.46 12.24
C ARG A 200 0.57 -0.79 12.92
N SER A 201 1.22 0.17 12.27
CA SER A 201 2.17 1.09 12.92
C SER A 201 1.57 1.66 14.22
N PRO A 202 2.38 1.96 15.27
CA PRO A 202 1.90 2.58 16.50
C PRO A 202 1.19 3.93 16.31
N TRP A 203 1.38 4.56 15.14
CA TRP A 203 0.72 5.80 14.73
C TRP A 203 -0.20 5.61 13.52
N GLY A 204 -0.42 4.37 13.10
CA GLY A 204 -1.12 3.99 11.89
C GLY A 204 -2.64 4.04 12.00
N LEU A 205 -3.29 3.84 10.86
CA LEU A 205 -4.75 3.88 10.73
C LEU A 205 -5.45 2.82 11.57
N LYS A 206 -4.92 1.59 11.62
CA LYS A 206 -5.53 0.50 12.40
C LYS A 206 -5.35 0.70 13.91
N ALA A 207 -4.21 1.26 14.33
CA ALA A 207 -4.00 1.68 15.72
C ALA A 207 -5.01 2.76 16.13
N TRP A 208 -5.22 3.78 15.29
CA TRP A 208 -6.21 4.81 15.56
C TRP A 208 -7.66 4.27 15.53
N ALA A 209 -7.99 3.38 14.60
CA ALA A 209 -9.33 2.84 14.46
C ALA A 209 -9.76 2.01 15.69
N ASP A 210 -8.82 1.30 16.32
CA ASP A 210 -9.07 0.49 17.52
C ASP A 210 -9.49 1.36 18.72
N ASP A 211 -8.88 2.53 18.86
CA ASP A 211 -9.27 3.55 19.85
C ASP A 211 -10.59 4.28 19.51
N ASN A 212 -11.19 4.03 18.33
CA ASN A 212 -12.37 4.73 17.83
C ASN A 212 -13.48 3.73 17.39
N PRO A 213 -14.29 3.21 18.33
CA PRO A 213 -15.20 2.09 18.08
C PRO A 213 -16.19 2.28 16.93
N LEU A 214 -16.70 3.49 16.72
CA LEU A 214 -17.62 3.79 15.61
C LEU A 214 -16.97 3.65 14.24
N VAL A 215 -15.65 3.81 14.15
CA VAL A 215 -14.88 3.67 12.91
C VAL A 215 -14.47 2.21 12.71
N SER A 216 -14.10 1.49 13.78
CA SER A 216 -13.88 0.04 13.73
C SER A 216 -15.04 -0.69 13.06
N THR A 217 -16.28 -0.39 13.46
CA THR A 217 -17.49 -0.99 12.87
C THR A 217 -17.64 -0.70 11.37
N VAL A 218 -17.17 0.46 10.90
CA VAL A 218 -17.22 0.81 9.46
C VAL A 218 -16.12 0.07 8.70
N PHE A 219 -14.91 -0.05 9.27
CA PHE A 219 -13.81 -0.81 8.68
C PHE A 219 -14.18 -2.28 8.50
N GLU A 220 -14.74 -2.90 9.55
CA GLU A 220 -15.21 -4.28 9.52
C GLU A 220 -16.29 -4.50 8.46
N LEU A 221 -17.18 -3.52 8.23
CA LEU A 221 -18.20 -3.60 7.17
C LEU A 221 -17.60 -3.65 5.76
N PHE A 222 -16.42 -3.07 5.56
CA PHE A 222 -15.65 -3.16 4.30
C PHE A 222 -14.67 -4.34 4.31
N GLY A 223 -14.80 -5.26 5.28
CA GLY A 223 -13.98 -6.45 5.41
C GLY A 223 -12.52 -6.14 5.71
N ALA A 224 -12.26 -5.06 6.46
CA ALA A 224 -10.95 -4.73 7.02
C ALA A 224 -11.07 -4.69 8.54
N GLU A 225 -10.44 -5.60 9.25
CA GLU A 225 -10.47 -5.58 10.72
C GLU A 225 -9.68 -4.40 11.30
N SER A 226 -10.14 -3.87 12.43
CA SER A 226 -9.38 -2.93 13.25
C SER A 226 -8.65 -3.70 14.34
N ASN A 227 -7.54 -4.34 14.00
CA ASN A 227 -6.72 -5.14 14.92
C ASN A 227 -5.60 -4.33 15.62
N GLY A 228 -5.82 -3.02 15.76
CA GLY A 228 -4.95 -2.12 16.53
C GLY A 228 -3.52 -2.01 16.02
N ALA A 229 -2.67 -1.45 16.88
CA ALA A 229 -1.23 -1.44 16.64
C ALA A 229 -0.64 -2.85 16.76
N ARG A 230 0.41 -3.10 16.00
CA ARG A 230 1.17 -4.34 16.05
C ARG A 230 1.83 -4.52 17.41
N ASP A 231 1.78 -5.73 17.97
CA ASP A 231 2.54 -6.09 19.17
C ASP A 231 3.98 -6.45 18.78
N PRO A 232 4.98 -5.61 19.08
CA PRO A 232 6.36 -5.89 18.71
C PRO A 232 6.92 -7.14 19.42
N GLY A 233 6.40 -7.46 20.61
CA GLY A 233 6.82 -8.61 21.40
C GLY A 233 6.46 -9.95 20.75
N ALA A 234 5.43 -9.98 19.89
CA ALA A 234 5.02 -11.19 19.18
C ALA A 234 6.06 -11.70 18.16
N THR A 235 6.98 -10.83 17.72
CA THR A 235 8.13 -11.22 16.88
C THR A 235 9.38 -11.61 17.68
N GLY A 236 9.32 -11.55 19.02
CA GLY A 236 10.43 -11.88 19.91
C GLY A 236 11.62 -10.93 19.81
N ASP A 237 12.68 -11.26 20.55
CA ASP A 237 13.89 -10.43 20.65
C ASP A 237 14.93 -10.72 19.56
N ASP A 238 14.80 -11.85 18.86
CA ASP A 238 15.81 -12.33 17.93
C ASP A 238 15.55 -11.88 16.49
N LEU A 239 14.29 -11.83 16.04
CA LEU A 239 13.95 -11.45 14.67
C LEU A 239 13.99 -9.92 14.52
N PRO A 240 14.92 -9.34 13.73
CA PRO A 240 14.92 -7.90 13.51
C PRO A 240 13.73 -7.50 12.63
N VAL A 241 12.95 -6.53 13.11
CA VAL A 241 11.86 -5.89 12.37
C VAL A 241 12.18 -4.41 12.22
N THR A 242 12.07 -3.87 11.01
CA THR A 242 12.16 -2.43 10.75
C THR A 242 10.87 -1.93 10.13
N SER A 243 10.22 -0.97 10.77
CA SER A 243 9.02 -0.31 10.26
C SER A 243 9.37 1.08 9.74
N ILE A 244 9.20 1.31 8.43
CA ILE A 244 9.44 2.59 7.78
C ILE A 244 8.14 3.39 7.71
N ILE A 245 8.20 4.62 8.20
CA ILE A 245 7.08 5.53 8.30
C ILE A 245 7.47 6.86 7.67
N VAL A 246 6.65 7.39 6.78
CA VAL A 246 6.76 8.78 6.30
C VAL A 246 5.68 9.63 6.97
N VAL A 247 6.07 10.75 7.58
CA VAL A 247 5.12 11.64 8.27
C VAL A 247 4.08 12.18 7.29
N GLY A 248 2.79 12.05 7.65
CA GLY A 248 1.68 12.46 6.80
C GLY A 248 1.17 11.38 5.83
N ASP A 249 1.81 10.22 5.73
CA ASP A 249 1.20 9.05 5.11
C ASP A 249 0.04 8.54 6.00
N PRO A 250 -1.21 8.55 5.51
CA PRO A 250 -2.36 8.20 6.34
C PRO A 250 -2.40 6.73 6.76
N VAL A 251 -1.64 5.84 6.12
CA VAL A 251 -1.66 4.41 6.47
C VAL A 251 -0.81 4.17 7.72
N ALA A 252 0.45 4.61 7.74
CA ALA A 252 1.35 4.39 8.87
C ALA A 252 1.44 5.57 9.88
N ASN A 253 0.94 6.75 9.53
CA ASN A 253 0.90 7.94 10.39
C ASN A 253 -0.40 8.74 10.19
N PHE A 254 -1.52 8.16 10.64
CA PHE A 254 -2.86 8.71 10.44
C PHE A 254 -3.05 10.05 11.16
N GLN A 255 -3.45 11.08 10.42
CA GLN A 255 -3.62 12.43 10.95
C GLN A 255 -5.08 12.67 11.35
N TRP A 256 -5.36 12.77 12.65
CA TRP A 256 -6.74 13.01 13.12
C TRP A 256 -6.84 14.09 14.19
N LYS A 257 -7.79 15.01 13.99
CA LYS A 257 -8.24 15.99 14.97
C LYS A 257 -9.76 15.96 15.04
N SER A 258 -10.31 15.48 16.15
CA SER A 258 -11.77 15.29 16.32
C SER A 258 -12.58 16.59 16.15
N HIS A 259 -12.00 17.75 16.46
CA HIS A 259 -12.63 19.06 16.28
C HIS A 259 -12.50 19.61 14.84
N ARG A 260 -11.76 18.92 13.95
CA ARG A 260 -11.54 19.28 12.53
C ARG A 260 -11.54 18.04 11.63
N PRO A 261 -12.65 17.27 11.60
CA PRO A 261 -12.70 16.00 10.88
C PRO A 261 -12.53 16.20 9.36
N LEU A 262 -13.16 17.22 8.77
CA LEU A 262 -13.03 17.50 7.34
C LEU A 262 -11.60 17.90 6.93
N SER A 263 -10.91 18.69 7.76
CA SER A 263 -9.50 19.02 7.51
C SER A 263 -8.61 17.79 7.64
N SER A 264 -8.87 16.91 8.61
CA SER A 264 -8.14 15.66 8.80
C SER A 264 -8.30 14.74 7.59
N LEU A 265 -9.53 14.55 7.10
CA LEU A 265 -9.81 13.79 5.88
C LEU A 265 -9.09 14.38 4.66
N LEU A 266 -9.07 15.71 4.52
CA LEU A 266 -8.38 16.38 3.41
C LEU A 266 -6.86 16.14 3.46
N VAL A 267 -6.24 16.25 4.64
CA VAL A 267 -4.80 16.05 4.82
C VAL A 267 -4.42 14.59 4.60
N ASN A 268 -5.19 13.64 5.15
CA ASN A 268 -4.97 12.21 4.91
C ASN A 268 -5.16 11.86 3.43
N GLY A 269 -6.19 12.40 2.77
CA GLY A 269 -6.38 12.20 1.33
C GLY A 269 -5.21 12.75 0.51
N ALA A 270 -4.67 13.91 0.89
CA ALA A 270 -3.48 14.46 0.25
C ALA A 270 -2.23 13.61 0.52
N GLY A 271 -2.06 13.10 1.74
CA GLY A 271 -1.00 12.16 2.10
C GLY A 271 -1.09 10.85 1.31
N PHE A 272 -2.31 10.34 1.11
CA PHE A 272 -2.53 9.15 0.29
C PHE A 272 -2.06 9.39 -1.15
N ILE A 273 -2.43 10.53 -1.75
CA ILE A 273 -2.08 10.87 -3.13
C ILE A 273 -0.60 11.18 -3.30
N ALA A 274 -0.01 11.95 -2.39
CA ALA A 274 1.36 12.41 -2.56
C ALA A 274 2.40 11.39 -2.07
N ILE A 275 2.15 10.77 -0.92
CA ILE A 275 3.14 9.96 -0.22
C ILE A 275 2.85 8.47 -0.42
N HIS A 276 1.62 8.03 -0.15
CA HIS A 276 1.28 6.60 -0.17
C HIS A 276 1.19 6.00 -1.59
N SER A 277 0.59 6.68 -2.55
CA SER A 277 0.54 6.16 -3.93
C SER A 277 1.87 6.35 -4.69
N GLY A 278 2.79 7.13 -4.14
CA GLY A 278 4.09 7.41 -4.74
C GLY A 278 4.08 8.46 -5.85
N LEU A 279 3.04 9.30 -5.98
CA LEU A 279 2.97 10.32 -7.03
C LEU A 279 3.76 11.61 -6.71
N GLY A 280 3.94 11.95 -5.43
CA GLY A 280 4.72 13.11 -5.01
C GLY A 280 6.21 12.79 -4.98
N GLU A 281 7.08 13.79 -5.01
CA GLU A 281 8.54 13.57 -4.97
C GLU A 281 9.03 13.02 -3.62
N GLU A 282 8.31 13.31 -2.53
CA GLU A 282 8.67 12.91 -1.17
C GLU A 282 7.87 11.67 -0.73
N ASN A 283 8.22 10.51 -1.25
CA ASN A 283 7.50 9.25 -1.02
C ASN A 283 8.45 8.07 -0.72
N TYR A 284 7.90 6.89 -0.44
CA TYR A 284 8.65 5.67 -0.09
C TYR A 284 9.60 5.14 -1.18
N GLY A 285 9.44 5.54 -2.44
CA GLY A 285 10.36 5.21 -3.53
C GLY A 285 11.60 6.10 -3.59
N ASN A 286 11.59 7.22 -2.88
CA ASN A 286 12.66 8.22 -2.90
C ASN A 286 13.25 8.45 -1.51
N LEU A 287 13.21 7.45 -0.62
CA LEU A 287 13.70 7.58 0.76
C LEU A 287 15.18 8.02 0.83
N ILE A 288 15.97 7.66 -0.17
CA ILE A 288 17.39 8.07 -0.27
C ILE A 288 17.56 9.56 -0.56
N ASP A 289 16.56 10.22 -1.14
CA ASP A 289 16.61 11.62 -1.54
C ASP A 289 16.15 12.56 -0.41
N TYR A 290 15.73 12.02 0.75
CA TYR A 290 15.38 12.82 1.91
C TYR A 290 16.64 13.50 2.48
N SER A 291 16.58 14.82 2.61
CA SER A 291 17.73 15.63 3.04
C SER A 291 18.02 15.57 4.53
N GLU A 292 17.01 15.25 5.33
CA GLU A 292 17.12 15.13 6.79
C GLU A 292 17.25 13.66 7.19
N PRO A 293 18.15 13.32 8.13
CA PRO A 293 18.24 11.95 8.64
C PRO A 293 16.92 11.54 9.32
N PRO A 294 16.46 10.29 9.14
CA PRO A 294 15.23 9.85 9.77
C PRO A 294 15.39 9.76 11.29
N THR A 295 14.30 9.97 12.01
CA THR A 295 14.26 9.71 13.46
C THR A 295 14.08 8.22 13.69
N ALA A 296 14.92 7.63 14.54
CA ALA A 296 14.84 6.21 14.89
C ALA A 296 14.32 6.02 16.33
N MET A 297 13.35 5.12 16.49
CA MET A 297 12.81 4.70 17.78
C MET A 297 12.82 3.17 17.84
N ARG A 298 12.91 2.59 19.03
CA ARG A 298 12.85 1.15 19.24
C ARG A 298 11.66 0.79 20.12
N SER A 299 10.98 -0.31 19.82
CA SER A 299 10.01 -0.89 20.74
C SER A 299 10.66 -1.23 22.08
N GLN A 300 9.90 -1.15 23.18
CA GLN A 300 10.40 -1.62 24.48
C GLN A 300 10.37 -3.15 24.59
N ASP A 301 9.43 -3.78 23.89
CA ASP A 301 9.30 -5.23 23.77
C ASP A 301 9.73 -5.68 22.36
N GLY A 302 10.33 -6.86 22.23
CA GLY A 302 10.80 -7.40 20.96
C GLY A 302 11.91 -6.59 20.28
N ASN A 303 12.14 -6.87 19.00
CA ASN A 303 13.24 -6.28 18.22
C ASN A 303 12.76 -5.44 17.03
N THR A 304 11.76 -4.57 17.26
CA THR A 304 11.24 -3.65 16.24
C THR A 304 11.91 -2.27 16.33
N THR A 305 12.43 -1.79 15.20
CA THR A 305 12.91 -0.42 15.02
C THR A 305 11.95 0.35 14.11
N TYR A 306 11.50 1.52 14.55
CA TYR A 306 10.68 2.45 13.77
C TYR A 306 11.57 3.55 13.20
N VAL A 307 11.58 3.68 11.87
CA VAL A 307 12.38 4.67 11.15
C VAL A 307 11.42 5.68 10.52
N VAL A 308 11.45 6.91 11.02
CA VAL A 308 10.49 7.97 10.68
C VAL A 308 11.17 9.00 9.80
N TYR A 309 10.75 9.06 8.54
CA TYR A 309 11.15 10.06 7.57
C TYR A 309 10.19 11.25 7.64
N GLN A 310 10.76 12.46 7.72
CA GLN A 310 10.00 13.69 7.74
C GLN A 310 10.08 14.34 6.35
N PRO A 311 8.96 14.45 5.61
CA PRO A 311 8.93 15.25 4.40
C PRO A 311 9.25 16.70 4.71
N LYS A 312 9.99 17.33 3.80
CA LYS A 312 10.25 18.76 3.71
C LYS A 312 8.96 19.53 3.45
N HIS A 313 8.04 18.97 2.66
CA HIS A 313 6.77 19.62 2.32
C HIS A 313 5.55 18.91 2.91
N HIS A 314 4.59 19.72 3.37
CA HIS A 314 3.30 19.26 3.84
C HIS A 314 2.52 18.53 2.71
N PRO A 315 1.75 17.46 2.97
CA PRO A 315 1.04 16.69 1.93
C PRO A 315 0.18 17.53 0.97
N LEU A 316 -0.53 18.53 1.49
CA LEU A 316 -1.29 19.48 0.65
C LEU A 316 -0.41 20.32 -0.29
N THR A 317 0.83 20.63 0.11
CA THR A 317 1.82 21.30 -0.74
C THR A 317 2.27 20.35 -1.84
N LEU A 318 2.58 19.10 -1.50
CA LEU A 318 2.96 18.08 -2.47
C LEU A 318 1.86 17.84 -3.52
N VAL A 319 0.59 17.77 -3.11
CA VAL A 319 -0.53 17.67 -4.07
C VAL A 319 -0.60 18.90 -4.98
N ALA A 320 -0.37 20.11 -4.47
CA ALA A 320 -0.32 21.30 -5.30
C ALA A 320 0.83 21.22 -6.33
N MET A 321 1.99 20.71 -5.93
CA MET A 321 3.13 20.50 -6.84
C MET A 321 2.77 19.48 -7.95
N ILE A 322 2.20 18.33 -7.59
CA ILE A 322 1.71 17.32 -8.55
C ILE A 322 0.73 17.93 -9.56
N LEU A 323 -0.23 18.73 -9.09
CA LEU A 323 -1.22 19.36 -9.96
C LEU A 323 -0.62 20.42 -10.90
N ASN A 324 0.40 21.16 -10.46
CA ASN A 324 1.09 22.14 -11.29
C ASN A 324 1.97 21.44 -12.33
N ASP A 325 2.71 20.40 -11.93
CA ASP A 325 3.52 19.59 -12.85
C ASP A 325 2.64 18.94 -13.94
N ALA A 326 1.47 18.41 -13.57
CA ALA A 326 0.50 17.83 -14.51
C ALA A 326 0.01 18.81 -15.59
N VAL A 327 0.10 20.13 -15.36
CA VAL A 327 -0.22 21.17 -16.36
C VAL A 327 1.01 21.89 -16.92
N GLY A 328 2.21 21.38 -16.63
CA GLY A 328 3.49 21.90 -17.12
C GLY A 328 3.91 23.23 -16.47
N ILE A 329 3.44 23.50 -15.25
CA ILE A 329 3.85 24.65 -14.46
C ILE A 329 4.87 24.18 -13.43
N ASP A 330 6.07 24.76 -13.47
CA ASP A 330 7.11 24.56 -12.46
C ASP A 330 7.01 25.69 -11.40
N PRO A 331 6.49 25.40 -10.19
CA PRO A 331 6.33 26.42 -9.15
C PRO A 331 7.70 26.91 -8.66
N SER A 332 7.82 28.22 -8.40
CA SER A 332 9.05 28.73 -7.78
C SER A 332 9.22 28.22 -6.34
N ASP A 333 10.46 28.11 -5.85
CA ASP A 333 10.75 27.79 -4.43
C ASP A 333 9.99 28.70 -3.46
N ALA A 334 9.81 29.98 -3.83
CA ALA A 334 9.08 30.95 -3.04
C ALA A 334 7.58 30.63 -2.96
N ASP A 335 6.98 30.12 -4.04
CA ASP A 335 5.59 29.66 -4.06
C ASP A 335 5.41 28.41 -3.22
N VAL A 336 6.29 27.41 -3.40
CA VAL A 336 6.27 26.16 -2.62
C VAL A 336 6.42 26.47 -1.13
N ALA A 337 7.41 27.28 -0.74
CA ALA A 337 7.60 27.68 0.64
C ALA A 337 6.42 28.48 1.21
N ARG A 338 5.72 29.27 0.38
CA ARG A 338 4.50 29.97 0.80
C ARG A 338 3.35 29.00 1.03
N TRP A 339 3.10 28.09 0.10
CA TRP A 339 2.07 27.06 0.24
C TRP A 339 2.32 26.20 1.47
N ASP A 340 3.58 25.83 1.70
CA ASP A 340 3.96 25.03 2.84
C ASP A 340 3.69 25.72 4.17
N ARG A 341 4.07 27.00 4.31
CA ARG A 341 3.71 27.80 5.50
C ARG A 341 2.20 27.89 5.71
N VAL A 342 1.43 28.09 4.64
CA VAL A 342 -0.04 28.15 4.72
C VAL A 342 -0.63 26.81 5.15
N ASN A 343 -0.15 25.72 4.57
CA ASN A 343 -0.65 24.37 4.83
C ASN A 343 -0.28 23.90 6.24
N ASN A 344 0.94 24.18 6.70
CA ASN A 344 1.36 23.93 8.09
C ASN A 344 0.56 24.76 9.10
N ALA A 345 0.24 26.01 8.79
CA ALA A 345 -0.66 26.81 9.63
C ALA A 345 -2.11 26.30 9.59
N PHE A 346 -2.56 25.84 8.42
CA PHE A 346 -3.89 25.27 8.25
C PHE A 346 -4.03 23.97 9.05
N TYR A 347 -3.08 23.03 8.95
CA TYR A 347 -3.10 21.78 9.68
C TYR A 347 -1.68 21.37 10.05
N PRO A 348 -1.21 21.65 11.27
CA PRO A 348 0.08 21.15 11.73
C PRO A 348 0.03 19.61 11.81
N LEU A 349 0.96 18.94 11.14
CA LEU A 349 1.10 17.49 11.20
C LEU A 349 1.56 17.04 12.59
N VAL A 350 1.13 15.84 12.98
CA VAL A 350 1.55 15.19 14.21
C VAL A 350 2.66 14.19 13.87
N THR A 351 3.89 14.55 14.24
CA THR A 351 5.06 13.68 14.11
C THR A 351 4.99 12.52 15.11
N PRO A 352 5.37 11.29 14.70
CA PRO A 352 5.59 10.16 15.61
C PRO A 352 6.55 10.50 16.77
N THR A 353 6.15 10.17 17.99
CA THR A 353 6.94 10.31 19.23
C THR A 353 6.62 9.18 20.19
N PRO A 354 7.44 8.93 21.23
CA PRO A 354 7.09 7.99 22.28
C PRO A 354 5.78 8.32 23.01
N SER A 355 5.46 9.62 23.16
CA SER A 355 4.30 10.06 23.93
C SER A 355 2.95 9.88 23.23
N ASN A 356 2.95 9.68 21.92
CA ASN A 356 1.74 9.50 21.11
C ASN A 356 1.72 8.17 20.34
N ALA A 357 2.60 7.23 20.70
CA ALA A 357 2.61 5.87 20.16
C ALA A 357 1.58 5.00 20.87
N ALA A 358 0.88 4.16 20.14
CA ALA A 358 -0.06 3.18 20.69
C ALA A 358 0.63 2.02 21.45
N VAL A 359 1.92 1.80 21.21
CA VAL A 359 2.76 0.83 21.96
C VAL A 359 3.97 1.53 22.57
N PRO A 360 4.54 1.01 23.68
CA PRO A 360 5.71 1.61 24.29
C PRO A 360 6.93 1.59 23.36
N VAL A 361 7.45 2.77 23.05
CA VAL A 361 8.69 2.95 22.28
C VAL A 361 9.66 3.85 23.02
N THR A 362 10.94 3.76 22.67
CA THR A 362 12.01 4.61 23.19
C THR A 362 12.77 5.26 22.05
N PRO A 363 13.12 6.55 22.14
CA PRO A 363 14.04 7.14 21.18
C PRO A 363 15.36 6.40 21.24
N LEU A 364 15.88 6.01 20.08
CA LEU A 364 17.29 5.66 20.01
C LEU A 364 18.03 6.99 20.17
N ALA A 365 18.76 7.16 21.28
CA ALA A 365 19.65 8.30 21.44
C ALA A 365 20.50 8.40 20.19
N GLU A 366 20.82 9.63 19.73
CA GLU A 366 21.75 9.87 18.63
C GLU A 366 23.09 9.20 18.93
N SER A 367 23.18 7.92 18.62
CA SER A 367 24.33 7.06 18.83
C SER A 367 24.83 6.75 17.44
N VAL A 368 25.73 7.63 16.99
CA VAL A 368 26.90 7.32 16.17
C VAL A 368 26.63 6.44 14.94
N GLU A 369 26.67 7.08 13.77
CA GLU A 369 26.90 6.42 12.48
C GLU A 369 25.87 5.35 12.07
N ALA A 370 24.64 5.78 11.76
CA ALA A 370 24.19 5.42 10.42
C ALA A 370 25.20 6.11 9.49
N THR A 371 26.10 5.32 8.88
CA THR A 371 27.15 5.84 8.01
C THR A 371 26.51 6.35 6.72
N THR A 372 25.73 7.43 6.78
CA THR A 372 25.35 8.26 5.65
C THR A 372 26.58 9.06 5.23
N THR A 373 27.65 8.36 4.83
CA THR A 373 28.62 8.98 3.92
C THR A 373 27.92 9.08 2.59
N LEU A 374 27.30 10.24 2.33
CA LEU A 374 27.14 10.73 0.98
C LEU A 374 28.54 10.69 0.36
N VAL A 375 28.80 9.67 -0.46
CA VAL A 375 29.97 9.68 -1.32
C VAL A 375 29.74 10.80 -2.32
N GLU A 376 30.27 11.98 -2.01
CA GLU A 376 30.59 12.95 -3.06
C GLU A 376 31.42 12.21 -4.11
N PRO A 377 31.03 12.23 -5.40
CA PRO A 377 31.87 11.66 -6.43
C PRO A 377 33.15 12.51 -6.49
N THR A 378 34.21 12.01 -5.86
CA THR A 378 35.55 12.53 -6.08
C THR A 378 35.83 12.36 -7.57
N PRO A 379 36.05 13.43 -8.35
CA PRO A 379 36.39 13.29 -9.75
C PRO A 379 37.77 12.66 -9.82
N THR A 380 37.83 11.38 -10.21
CA THR A 380 39.09 10.73 -10.55
C THR A 380 39.72 11.53 -11.68
N LEU A 381 40.81 12.22 -11.34
CA LEU A 381 41.60 13.06 -12.20
C LEU A 381 42.24 12.20 -13.31
N VAL A 382 41.51 11.97 -14.41
CA VAL A 382 42.11 11.45 -15.64
C VAL A 382 42.82 12.61 -16.33
N LYS A 383 44.14 12.49 -16.43
CA LYS A 383 45.04 13.42 -17.11
C LYS A 383 44.52 13.75 -18.53
N PRO A 384 44.45 15.03 -18.92
CA PRO A 384 43.86 15.42 -20.20
C PRO A 384 44.82 15.10 -21.36
N VAL A 385 44.31 14.41 -22.38
CA VAL A 385 44.90 14.41 -23.72
C VAL A 385 44.28 15.58 -24.49
N GLN A 386 45.13 16.54 -24.88
CA GLN A 386 44.78 17.68 -25.71
C GLN A 386 44.28 17.23 -27.09
N ALA A 387 43.14 17.76 -27.51
CA ALA A 387 42.86 18.07 -28.92
C ALA A 387 42.01 19.35 -28.99
N THR A 388 42.42 20.22 -29.90
CA THR A 388 42.08 21.62 -30.15
C THR A 388 40.63 21.88 -30.64
N PRO A 389 40.15 23.14 -30.59
CA PRO A 389 38.75 23.55 -30.60
C PRO A 389 38.22 23.86 -32.00
N ASP A 390 36.88 23.85 -32.14
CA ASP A 390 36.02 24.56 -33.10
C ASP A 390 34.58 24.04 -32.83
N THR A 391 33.46 24.75 -32.72
CA THR A 391 33.00 26.12 -32.99
C THR A 391 31.65 26.28 -32.23
N GLU A 392 31.36 27.45 -31.63
CA GLU A 392 30.03 27.83 -31.10
C GLU A 392 29.00 27.86 -32.25
N THR A 393 27.70 27.51 -32.12
CA THR A 393 26.59 28.30 -31.55
C THR A 393 25.23 27.58 -31.86
N PRO A 394 24.03 28.10 -31.51
CA PRO A 394 23.02 27.44 -30.66
C PRO A 394 21.76 26.98 -31.42
N THR A 395 20.79 26.37 -30.74
CA THR A 395 19.30 26.32 -30.97
C THR A 395 18.78 25.02 -30.33
N GLY A 396 17.68 24.94 -29.59
CA GLY A 396 16.41 25.63 -29.76
C GLY A 396 15.44 24.74 -30.55
N GLY A 397 14.67 23.88 -29.85
CA GLY A 397 13.37 23.40 -30.34
C GLY A 397 13.23 21.93 -30.73
N ARG A 398 12.28 21.27 -30.05
CA ARG A 398 11.22 20.40 -30.60
C ARG A 398 11.66 19.30 -31.57
N HIS A 399 11.77 18.09 -31.06
CA HIS A 399 11.79 16.89 -31.89
C HIS A 399 10.38 16.58 -32.42
N ARG A 400 10.20 16.88 -33.70
CA ARG A 400 9.19 16.34 -34.60
C ARG A 400 9.63 14.94 -35.03
N ALA A 401 8.67 14.02 -35.14
CA ALA A 401 8.84 12.64 -35.61
C ALA A 401 9.55 12.56 -36.97
N PRO A 402 10.36 11.51 -37.23
CA PRO A 402 11.08 11.36 -38.49
C PRO A 402 10.16 10.87 -39.62
N ASP A 403 10.23 11.59 -40.74
CA ASP A 403 9.72 11.20 -42.04
C ASP A 403 10.57 10.07 -42.65
N THR A 404 9.88 9.13 -43.29
CA THR A 404 10.44 8.02 -44.05
C THR A 404 11.09 8.48 -45.35
N THR A 405 12.26 7.94 -45.66
CA THR A 405 12.80 7.92 -47.03
C THR A 405 13.15 6.47 -47.37
N ASP A 406 12.30 5.87 -48.21
CA ASP A 406 12.56 4.60 -48.86
C ASP A 406 12.85 4.87 -50.34
N SER A 407 13.91 4.26 -50.86
CA SER A 407 14.29 4.27 -52.27
C SER A 407 14.31 2.84 -52.79
N GLY A 408 13.17 2.42 -53.32
CA GLY A 408 13.06 2.01 -54.73
C GLY A 408 13.44 0.58 -55.13
N SER A 409 12.38 -0.17 -55.49
CA SER A 409 12.25 -1.12 -56.63
C SER A 409 12.83 -2.54 -56.44
N THR A 410 12.13 -3.65 -56.73
CA THR A 410 11.07 -3.92 -57.73
C THR A 410 10.17 -5.12 -57.33
N LEU A 411 8.85 -4.90 -57.49
CA LEU A 411 7.79 -5.75 -58.10
C LEU A 411 7.77 -7.28 -57.86
N GLU A 412 6.68 -7.77 -57.24
CA GLU A 412 5.71 -8.64 -57.91
C GLU A 412 4.30 -8.47 -57.32
N THR A 413 3.30 -8.58 -58.18
CA THR A 413 1.92 -8.10 -58.06
C THR A 413 0.98 -9.28 -57.88
N GLU A 414 0.08 -9.27 -56.88
CA GLU A 414 -1.32 -9.73 -57.03
C GLU A 414 -2.23 -9.01 -56.02
N THR A 415 -3.42 -8.61 -56.50
CA THR A 415 -4.42 -7.73 -55.86
C THR A 415 -5.64 -8.55 -55.35
N PRO A 416 -6.72 -7.96 -54.78
CA PRO A 416 -7.15 -8.23 -53.40
C PRO A 416 -8.57 -8.83 -53.29
N THR A 417 -9.03 -9.17 -52.07
CA THR A 417 -10.48 -9.09 -51.75
C THR A 417 -10.76 -9.00 -50.24
N GLU A 418 -11.14 -7.78 -49.83
CA GLU A 418 -12.36 -7.43 -49.08
C GLU A 418 -12.95 -8.39 -48.04
N GLY A 419 -12.98 -7.90 -46.78
CA GLY A 419 -14.25 -7.62 -46.09
C GLY A 419 -14.90 -8.71 -45.25
N GLY A 420 -15.29 -8.36 -44.01
CA GLY A 420 -16.54 -8.88 -43.45
C GLY A 420 -16.52 -9.39 -42.01
N ARG A 421 -17.03 -8.54 -41.11
CA ARG A 421 -17.59 -8.85 -39.78
C ARG A 421 -18.47 -10.12 -39.75
N HIS A 422 -18.35 -10.94 -38.71
CA HIS A 422 -19.45 -11.76 -38.12
C HIS A 422 -19.08 -12.02 -36.64
N ARG A 423 -19.80 -11.61 -35.59
CA ARG A 423 -21.20 -11.80 -35.13
C ARG A 423 -21.54 -13.24 -34.71
N LEU A 424 -21.76 -13.38 -33.39
CA LEU A 424 -22.35 -14.50 -32.65
C LEU A 424 -23.65 -15.03 -33.27
N THR A 425 -23.82 -16.37 -33.30
CA THR A 425 -25.01 -17.14 -32.86
C THR A 425 -24.81 -18.63 -33.11
N GLY A 426 -25.20 -19.48 -32.16
CA GLY A 426 -25.36 -20.93 -32.37
C GLY A 426 -26.05 -21.59 -31.17
N VAL A 427 -27.37 -21.73 -31.25
CA VAL A 427 -28.26 -22.44 -30.31
C VAL A 427 -28.53 -23.83 -30.88
N GLY A 428 -28.65 -24.86 -30.03
CA GLY A 428 -29.19 -26.16 -30.42
C GLY A 428 -29.46 -27.09 -29.24
N ARG A 429 -30.73 -27.17 -28.79
CA ARG A 429 -31.31 -28.25 -27.95
C ARG A 429 -31.91 -29.32 -28.86
N HIS A 430 -31.79 -30.61 -28.52
CA HIS A 430 -32.90 -31.49 -28.07
C HIS A 430 -32.49 -32.97 -27.85
N SER A 431 -33.16 -33.55 -26.85
CA SER A 431 -33.28 -34.92 -26.30
C SER A 431 -33.38 -36.08 -27.32
N THR A 432 -33.17 -37.37 -27.00
CA THR A 432 -33.93 -38.26 -26.07
C THR A 432 -33.26 -39.65 -25.86
N ASP A 433 -33.50 -40.22 -24.66
CA ASP A 433 -33.77 -41.62 -24.26
C ASP A 433 -32.84 -42.81 -24.60
N ALA A 434 -32.34 -43.50 -23.55
CA ALA A 434 -32.72 -44.89 -23.19
C ALA A 434 -32.07 -45.34 -21.86
N GLU A 435 -32.80 -46.17 -21.13
CA GLU A 435 -32.77 -46.48 -19.69
C GLU A 435 -31.60 -47.33 -19.12
N PRO A 436 -31.45 -47.34 -17.77
CA PRO A 436 -30.57 -48.21 -16.99
C PRO A 436 -31.29 -49.45 -16.42
N SER A 437 -30.54 -50.52 -16.13
CA SER A 437 -31.01 -51.73 -15.43
C SER A 437 -30.68 -51.70 -13.93
N SER A 438 -31.64 -52.20 -13.14
CA SER A 438 -31.80 -52.20 -11.69
C SER A 438 -31.08 -53.32 -10.92
N ASP A 439 -30.87 -53.09 -9.61
CA ASP A 439 -31.31 -53.89 -8.44
C ASP A 439 -30.51 -53.36 -7.21
N GLY A 440 -31.08 -52.81 -6.13
CA GLY A 440 -32.08 -53.34 -5.18
C GLY A 440 -31.32 -53.73 -3.88
N SER A 441 -31.66 -53.36 -2.64
CA SER A 441 -32.87 -52.82 -2.02
C SER A 441 -32.57 -52.32 -0.59
N ASP A 442 -33.58 -51.67 0.00
CA ASP A 442 -33.92 -51.55 1.44
C ASP A 442 -33.69 -50.20 2.15
N SER A 443 -34.76 -49.39 2.12
CA SER A 443 -35.24 -48.54 3.23
C SER A 443 -36.51 -49.20 3.81
N PRO A 444 -37.00 -48.87 5.03
CA PRO A 444 -37.77 -47.63 5.27
C PRO A 444 -37.55 -47.05 6.71
N THR A 445 -38.04 -45.90 7.19
CA THR A 445 -39.26 -45.11 6.89
C THR A 445 -39.15 -43.73 7.57
N ALA A 446 -39.64 -42.68 6.89
CA ALA A 446 -40.49 -41.56 7.33
C ALA A 446 -40.38 -40.94 8.75
N ASP A 447 -40.23 -39.60 8.84
CA ASP A 447 -41.42 -38.72 8.90
C ASP A 447 -41.10 -37.24 8.65
N ASP A 448 -42.10 -36.63 8.04
CA ASP A 448 -42.27 -35.24 7.61
C ASP A 448 -42.62 -34.34 8.81
N THR A 449 -42.17 -33.09 8.84
CA THR A 449 -43.01 -31.90 9.09
C THR A 449 -42.20 -30.61 9.26
N SER A 450 -42.68 -29.60 8.56
CA SER A 450 -42.35 -28.19 8.68
C SER A 450 -43.06 -27.56 9.89
N ALA A 451 -42.45 -26.60 10.59
CA ALA A 451 -43.20 -25.51 11.26
C ALA A 451 -42.30 -24.37 11.78
N ILE A 452 -42.66 -23.16 11.36
CA ILE A 452 -42.41 -21.86 11.98
C ILE A 452 -43.13 -21.81 13.35
N PRO A 453 -42.69 -20.97 14.31
CA PRO A 453 -43.67 -20.30 15.15
C PRO A 453 -43.47 -18.79 15.18
N ASP A 454 -44.56 -18.10 14.85
CA ASP A 454 -44.88 -16.72 15.21
C ASP A 454 -46.16 -16.76 16.05
N SER A 455 -46.40 -15.67 16.79
CA SER A 455 -47.61 -15.25 17.52
C SER A 455 -47.71 -15.49 19.04
N ASP A 456 -47.50 -14.37 19.75
CA ASP A 456 -48.49 -13.62 20.54
C ASP A 456 -49.07 -14.12 21.87
N ALA A 457 -48.83 -13.28 22.88
CA ALA A 457 -49.77 -12.59 23.77
C ALA A 457 -50.76 -13.39 24.65
N SER A 458 -50.71 -13.09 25.95
CA SER A 458 -51.92 -12.71 26.71
C SER A 458 -51.60 -11.83 27.92
N GLU A 459 -52.55 -10.93 28.13
CA GLU A 459 -52.60 -9.72 28.95
C GLU A 459 -53.06 -9.95 30.40
N SER A 460 -53.23 -8.81 31.09
CA SER A 460 -54.09 -8.49 32.26
C SER A 460 -53.39 -8.50 33.64
N ASP A 461 -53.53 -7.49 34.53
CA ASP A 461 -54.43 -6.34 34.52
C ASP A 461 -54.02 -5.23 35.53
N THR A 462 -54.28 -3.98 35.10
CA THR A 462 -54.80 -2.76 35.79
C THR A 462 -54.55 -2.43 37.29
N GLU A 463 -54.15 -1.17 37.58
CA GLU A 463 -55.11 -0.10 37.96
C GLU A 463 -54.46 1.31 38.03
N THR A 464 -55.26 2.26 37.56
CA THR A 464 -55.14 3.73 37.49
C THR A 464 -55.32 4.42 38.84
N ASP A 465 -54.72 5.60 39.03
CA ASP A 465 -55.47 6.79 39.48
C ASP A 465 -54.66 8.10 39.38
N THR A 466 -55.24 9.07 38.68
CA THR A 466 -55.11 10.52 38.88
C THR A 466 -56.54 11.04 38.76
N PRO A 467 -56.97 12.07 39.51
CA PRO A 467 -56.84 13.42 38.95
C PRO A 467 -56.77 14.61 39.96
N ASP A 468 -56.09 15.66 39.49
CA ASP A 468 -56.43 17.09 39.46
C ASP A 468 -56.51 18.07 40.65
N THR A 469 -56.15 19.31 40.25
CA THR A 469 -56.58 20.66 40.66
C THR A 469 -55.88 21.45 41.77
N GLY A 470 -55.46 22.68 41.44
CA GLY A 470 -55.36 23.78 42.42
C GLY A 470 -54.46 25.00 42.16
N SER A 471 -54.73 25.79 41.10
CA SER A 471 -54.75 27.27 41.04
C SER A 471 -53.53 28.17 41.40
N ASP A 472 -53.13 28.96 40.37
CA ASP A 472 -53.06 30.44 40.28
C ASP A 472 -52.13 31.29 41.19
N THR A 473 -51.24 32.07 40.56
CA THR A 473 -51.42 33.54 40.45
C THR A 473 -50.37 34.21 39.54
N GLU A 474 -50.87 35.00 38.59
CA GLU A 474 -50.17 36.01 37.80
C GLU A 474 -49.77 37.24 38.64
N SER A 475 -48.74 37.98 38.23
CA SER A 475 -48.82 39.45 37.98
C SER A 475 -47.48 40.06 37.54
N ASP A 476 -47.53 40.64 36.34
CA ASP A 476 -46.84 41.82 35.79
C ASP A 476 -45.86 42.64 36.67
N SER A 477 -44.77 43.12 36.06
CA SER A 477 -44.64 44.53 35.66
C SER A 477 -43.33 44.85 34.92
N ALA A 478 -43.45 45.81 34.02
CA ALA A 478 -42.54 46.24 32.98
C ALA A 478 -41.47 47.26 33.40
N ASP A 479 -40.69 47.64 32.37
CA ASP A 479 -40.02 48.91 32.11
C ASP A 479 -38.63 49.22 32.68
N GLY A 480 -37.72 49.51 31.74
CA GLY A 480 -37.11 50.84 31.70
C GLY A 480 -35.58 50.93 31.66
N GLY A 481 -35.05 51.11 30.45
CA GLY A 481 -34.23 52.30 30.12
C GLY A 481 -32.78 52.41 30.62
N SER A 482 -31.87 52.45 29.63
CA SER A 482 -30.65 53.29 29.53
C SER A 482 -30.70 54.59 30.36
N ASP A 483 -29.62 55.17 30.88
CA ASP A 483 -28.35 55.48 30.20
C ASP A 483 -27.33 56.12 31.18
N ALA A 484 -26.07 56.11 30.76
CA ALA A 484 -25.02 57.12 30.98
C ALA A 484 -24.31 57.35 32.36
N ALA A 485 -22.98 57.23 32.22
CA ALA A 485 -21.91 58.15 32.65
C ALA A 485 -21.19 57.92 33.99
N ALA A 486 -19.92 57.49 33.85
CA ALA A 486 -18.75 58.27 34.26
C ALA A 486 -17.57 57.98 33.31
#